data_AF-A0A658NI54-F1
#
_entry.id   AF-A0A658NI54-F1
#
_cell.length_a   1.000
_cell.length_b   1.000
_cell.length_c   1.000
_cell.angle_alpha   90.00
_cell.angle_beta   90.00
_cell.angle_gamma   90.00
#
_symmetry.space_group_name_H-M   'P 1'
#
loop_
_entity.id
_entity.type
_entity.pdbx_description
1 polymer ?
#
loop_
_entity_poly.entity_id
_entity_poly.type
_entity_poly.pdbx_seq_one_letter_code
_entity_poly.pdbx_strand_id
1 'polypeptide(L)' 'GSFPYTRGVQPTMYRGRFWTMRQYAGFATAEESNERYRYLLSQGTTGLSVAFDLPTQIGYDPDHSMAQGEVGKVGVA' A
#
# COMPACT_ATOMS: atom_id res chain seq x y z
N GLY A 1 13.55 22.91 5.78
CA GLY A 1 12.92 23.58 4.63
C GLY A 1 13.82 24.54 3.87
N SER A 2 15.14 24.40 3.95
CA SER A 2 16.10 25.16 3.16
C SER A 2 17.28 24.25 2.85
N PHE A 3 17.90 24.41 1.68
CA PHE A 3 19.11 23.67 1.32
C PHE A 3 20.18 23.80 2.41
N PRO A 4 20.89 22.71 2.79
CA PRO A 4 20.90 21.37 2.19
C PRO A 4 19.85 20.40 2.75
N TYR A 5 18.82 20.90 3.43
CA TYR A 5 17.70 20.11 3.98
C TYR A 5 18.08 19.03 4.99
N THR A 6 19.30 19.05 5.53
CA THR A 6 19.79 18.07 6.53
C THR A 6 18.86 17.95 7.75
N ARG A 7 18.12 19.02 8.08
CA ARG A 7 17.17 19.06 9.20
C ARG A 7 15.71 18.84 8.80
N GLY A 8 15.46 18.43 7.57
CA GLY A 8 14.12 18.18 7.02
C GLY A 8 13.75 19.07 5.84
N VAL A 9 12.93 18.52 4.95
CA VAL A 9 12.53 19.16 3.68
C VAL A 9 11.48 20.26 3.86
N GLN A 10 10.68 20.23 4.92
CA GLN A 10 9.69 21.27 5.23
C GLN A 10 10.21 22.23 6.31
N PRO A 11 9.75 23.50 6.37
CA PRO A 11 10.18 24.46 7.39
C PRO A 11 9.65 24.12 8.80
N THR A 12 8.42 23.62 8.89
CA THR A 12 7.73 23.33 10.16
C THR A 12 7.65 21.83 10.48
N MET A 13 7.94 20.97 9.50
CA MET A 13 7.89 19.50 9.63
C MET A 13 6.61 19.05 10.38
N TYR A 14 6.77 18.21 11.38
CA TYR A 14 5.67 17.62 12.14
C TYR A 14 4.95 18.58 13.10
N ARG A 15 5.45 19.82 13.29
CA ARG A 15 4.68 20.88 13.98
C ARG A 15 3.60 21.47 13.06
N GLY A 16 3.77 21.39 11.74
CA GLY A 16 2.77 21.83 10.76
C GLY A 16 1.85 20.68 10.34
N ARG A 17 2.42 19.54 9.96
CA ARG A 17 1.66 18.34 9.58
C ARG A 17 2.45 17.09 9.93
N PHE A 18 1.82 16.14 10.62
CA PHE A 18 2.43 14.83 10.87
C PHE A 18 2.72 14.07 9.57
N TRP A 19 3.60 13.07 9.65
CA TRP A 19 3.79 12.15 8.54
C TRP A 19 2.49 11.41 8.21
N THR A 20 2.35 10.98 6.97
CA THR A 20 1.24 10.10 6.60
C THR A 20 1.46 8.73 7.25
N MET A 21 0.54 8.32 8.11
CA MET A 21 0.46 6.92 8.54
C MET A 21 -0.05 6.12 7.35
N ARG A 22 0.80 5.27 6.78
CA ARG A 22 0.52 4.53 5.55
C ARG A 22 0.82 3.06 5.74
N GLN A 23 -0.23 2.25 5.82
CA GLN A 23 -0.13 0.81 6.02
C GLN A 23 -0.03 0.11 4.66
N TYR A 24 0.95 -0.77 4.51
CA TYR A 24 1.08 -1.65 3.36
C TYR A 24 0.17 -2.86 3.54
N ALA A 25 -0.79 -3.01 2.64
CA ALA A 25 -1.81 -4.05 2.74
C ALA A 25 -2.39 -4.43 1.36
N GLY A 26 -2.80 -5.68 1.25
CA GLY A 26 -3.44 -6.27 0.07
C GLY A 26 -3.34 -7.78 0.22
N PHE A 27 -4.43 -8.50 0.01
CA PHE A 27 -4.50 -9.96 0.03
C PHE A 27 -5.78 -10.43 -0.65
N ALA A 28 -5.77 -11.64 -1.17
CA ALA A 28 -6.91 -12.30 -1.81
C ALA A 28 -7.53 -11.43 -2.92
N THR A 29 -8.85 -11.21 -2.88
CA THR A 29 -9.58 -10.47 -3.90
C THR A 29 -9.53 -8.95 -3.69
N ALA A 30 -9.84 -8.20 -4.75
CA ALA A 30 -10.01 -6.75 -4.69
C ALA A 30 -11.07 -6.31 -3.67
N GLU A 31 -12.17 -7.05 -3.56
CA GLU A 31 -13.25 -6.79 -2.61
C GLU A 31 -12.78 -6.91 -1.16
N GLU A 32 -12.13 -8.03 -0.81
CA GLU A 32 -11.60 -8.28 0.55
C GLU A 32 -10.50 -7.27 0.91
N SER A 33 -9.63 -6.96 -0.05
CA SER A 33 -8.61 -5.92 0.12
C SER A 33 -9.24 -4.53 0.36
N ASN A 34 -10.31 -4.19 -0.36
CA ASN A 34 -11.04 -2.94 -0.15
C ASN A 34 -11.72 -2.87 1.22
N GLU A 35 -12.31 -3.97 1.70
CA GLU A 35 -12.83 -4.05 3.08
C GLU A 35 -11.72 -3.77 4.10
N ARG A 36 -10.54 -4.37 3.90
CA ARG A 36 -9.37 -4.11 4.74
C ARG A 36 -8.92 -2.65 4.68
N TYR A 37 -8.95 -2.01 3.51
CA TYR A 37 -8.58 -0.60 3.36
C TYR A 37 -9.55 0.32 4.11
N ARG A 38 -10.85 0.07 4.00
CA ARG A 38 -11.87 0.82 4.76
C ARG A 38 -11.70 0.62 6.25
N TYR A 39 -11.40 -0.60 6.69
CA TYR A 39 -11.07 -0.87 8.09
C TYR A 39 -9.86 -0.05 8.54
N LEU A 40 -8.74 -0.07 7.81
CA LEU A 40 -7.53 0.69 8.17
C LEU A 40 -7.78 2.21 8.22
N LEU A 41 -8.58 2.75 7.30
CA LEU A 41 -9.03 4.15 7.32
C LEU A 41 -9.85 4.45 8.58
N SER A 42 -10.78 3.56 8.96
CA SER A 42 -11.55 3.70 10.20
C SER A 42 -10.67 3.67 11.47
N GLN A 43 -9.52 3.00 11.41
CA GLN A 43 -8.54 2.92 12.51
C GLN A 43 -7.53 4.08 12.50
N GLY A 44 -7.70 5.07 11.62
CA GLY A 44 -6.90 6.30 11.62
C GLY A 44 -5.66 6.28 10.73
N THR A 45 -5.50 5.27 9.84
CA THR A 45 -4.50 5.41 8.77
C THR A 45 -4.87 6.62 7.90
N THR A 46 -3.87 7.36 7.42
CA THR A 46 -4.06 8.58 6.61
C THR A 46 -3.56 8.42 5.18
N GLY A 47 -3.13 7.21 4.82
CA GLY A 47 -2.81 6.81 3.45
C GLY A 47 -2.86 5.30 3.29
N LEU A 48 -3.20 4.85 2.08
CA LEU A 48 -3.19 3.43 1.72
C LEU A 48 -1.96 3.11 0.88
N SER A 49 -1.42 1.90 1.02
CA SER A 49 -0.36 1.36 0.16
C SER A 49 -0.73 -0.06 -0.21
N VAL A 50 -0.86 -0.33 -1.52
CA VAL A 50 -1.42 -1.58 -2.04
C VAL A 50 -0.31 -2.59 -2.27
N ALA A 51 -0.47 -3.78 -1.70
CA ALA A 51 0.37 -4.95 -1.99
C ALA A 51 -0.30 -5.80 -3.07
N PHE A 52 0.38 -5.99 -4.20
CA PHE A 52 -0.10 -6.83 -5.31
C PHE A 52 0.42 -8.26 -5.16
N ASP A 53 -0.33 -9.23 -5.68
CA ASP A 53 0.13 -10.62 -5.72
C ASP A 53 1.34 -10.80 -6.67
N LEU A 54 1.98 -11.96 -6.63
CA LEU A 54 3.16 -12.21 -7.46
C LEU A 54 2.84 -12.17 -8.96
N PRO A 55 1.76 -12.82 -9.47
CA PRO A 55 1.37 -12.73 -10.88
C PRO A 55 1.23 -11.30 -11.38
N THR A 56 0.52 -10.44 -10.66
CA THR A 56 0.34 -9.02 -11.02
C THR A 56 1.68 -8.27 -11.03
N GLN A 57 2.56 -8.55 -10.07
CA GLN A 57 3.90 -7.92 -10.01
C GLN A 57 4.79 -8.28 -11.21
N ILE A 58 4.67 -9.50 -11.74
CA ILE A 58 5.50 -10.01 -12.84
C ILE A 58 4.79 -10.00 -14.19
N GLY A 59 3.56 -9.48 -14.26
CA GLY A 59 2.82 -9.26 -15.51
C GLY A 59 2.09 -10.47 -16.06
N TYR A 60 1.66 -11.41 -15.22
CA TYR A 60 0.78 -12.51 -15.61
C TYR A 60 -0.66 -12.25 -15.19
N ASP A 61 -1.60 -12.55 -16.10
CA ASP A 61 -3.02 -12.63 -15.77
C ASP A 61 -3.29 -13.83 -14.84
N PRO A 62 -4.36 -13.79 -14.03
CA PRO A 62 -4.67 -14.85 -13.07
C PRO A 62 -4.92 -16.24 -13.67
N ASP A 63 -5.33 -16.31 -14.93
CA ASP A 63 -5.59 -17.56 -15.67
C ASP A 63 -4.34 -18.10 -16.39
N HIS A 64 -3.22 -17.38 -16.34
CA HIS A 64 -1.96 -17.84 -16.91
C HIS A 64 -1.42 -19.05 -16.14
N SER A 65 -0.89 -20.05 -16.85
CA SER A 65 -0.40 -21.31 -16.24
C SER A 65 0.68 -21.08 -15.18
N MET A 66 1.54 -20.08 -15.38
CA MET A 66 2.59 -19.67 -14.41
C MET A 66 2.06 -18.94 -13.18
N ALA A 67 0.81 -18.47 -13.18
CA ALA A 67 0.19 -17.79 -12.05
C ALA A 67 -0.46 -18.77 -11.05
N GLN A 68 -0.68 -20.03 -11.45
CA GLN A 68 -1.38 -21.03 -10.67
C GLN A 68 -0.75 -21.22 -9.27
N GLY A 69 -1.55 -21.01 -8.23
CA GLY A 69 -1.13 -21.16 -6.83
C GLY A 69 -0.52 -19.90 -6.20
N GLU A 70 -0.33 -18.82 -6.95
CA GLU A 70 0.20 -17.54 -6.46
C GLU A 70 -0.82 -16.38 -6.53
N VAL A 71 -1.92 -16.56 -7.27
CA VAL A 71 -3.03 -15.61 -7.36
C VAL A 71 -3.58 -15.27 -5.97
N GLY A 72 -3.55 -13.98 -5.60
CA GLY A 72 -4.12 -13.45 -4.35
C GLY A 72 -3.40 -13.88 -3.06
N LYS A 73 -2.28 -14.60 -3.16
CA LYS A 73 -1.66 -15.26 -1.99
C LYS A 73 -0.82 -14.32 -1.12
N VAL A 74 -0.06 -13.43 -1.76
CA VAL A 74 0.88 -12.51 -1.11
C VAL A 74 0.49 -11.04 -1.28
N GLY A 75 -0.64 -10.80 -1.94
CA GLY A 75 -1.16 -9.48 -2.27
C GLY A 75 -2.54 -9.62 -2.91
N VAL A 76 -3.12 -8.51 -3.32
CA VAL A 76 -4.38 -8.50 -4.06
C VAL A 76 -4.16 -9.02 -5.49
N ALA A 77 -5.07 -9.88 -5.96
CA ALA A 77 -5.23 -10.24 -7.37
C ALA A 77 -6.24 -9.32 -8.06
#